data_AF-A0A9K3HV97-F1
#
_entry.id   AF-A0A9K3HV97-F1
#
_cell.length_a   1.000
_cell.length_b   1.000
_cell.length_c   1.000
_cell.angle_alpha   90.00
_cell.angle_beta   90.00
_cell.angle_gamma   90.00
#
_symmetry.space_group_name_H-M   'P 1'
#
loop_
_entity.id
_entity.type
_entity.pdbx_description
1 polymer ?
#
loop_
_entity_poly.entity_id
_entity_poly.type
_entity_poly.pdbx_seq_one_letter_code
_entity_poly.pdbx_strand_id
1 'polypeptide(L)'
;MEVGWFDKPENSSGAIGARLSANAASVRGLVGDALAQIVQDLSSAIRGLFIAFTACWQLTFIILAMIPLASINGYVQMRFMKGFSADAKLMYEEASQVANDAVEVYVQYCLFAQKRKLCNCIEVNARVRKRPGLNKG
;
A
#
# COMPACT_ATOMS: atom_id res chain seq x y z
N MET A 1 -22.35 -27.18 26.94
CA MET A 1 -21.17 -27.15 26.07
C MET A 1 -21.20 -28.45 25.28
N GLU A 2 -21.36 -28.39 23.95
CA GLU A 2 -21.58 -29.59 23.14
C GLU A 2 -20.25 -30.33 22.94
N VAL A 3 -20.19 -31.60 23.35
CA VAL A 3 -18.96 -32.42 23.31
C VAL A 3 -18.43 -32.59 21.87
N GLY A 4 -19.32 -32.60 20.88
CA GLY A 4 -18.96 -32.69 19.46
C GLY A 4 -18.20 -31.47 18.91
N TRP A 5 -18.20 -30.32 19.61
CA TRP A 5 -17.45 -29.15 19.17
C TRP A 5 -15.94 -29.33 19.36
N PHE A 6 -15.52 -30.00 20.45
CA PHE A 6 -14.10 -30.26 20.78
C PHE A 6 -13.49 -31.45 20.03
N ASP A 7 -14.33 -32.29 19.43
CA ASP A 7 -13.90 -33.44 18.62
C ASP A 7 -13.47 -33.04 17.20
N LYS A 8 -13.79 -31.81 16.78
CA LYS A 8 -13.27 -31.25 15.53
C LYS A 8 -11.76 -31.00 15.69
N PRO A 9 -10.91 -31.43 14.75
CA PRO A 9 -9.44 -31.29 14.86
C PRO A 9 -8.99 -29.83 15.01
N GLU A 10 -9.77 -28.89 14.47
CA GLU A 10 -9.56 -27.45 14.56
C GLU A 10 -9.85 -26.86 15.96
N ASN A 11 -10.72 -27.52 16.73
CA ASN A 11 -11.20 -27.09 18.04
C ASN A 11 -10.76 -28.01 19.18
N SER A 12 -9.78 -28.89 18.91
CA SER A 12 -9.16 -29.73 19.93
C SER A 12 -8.69 -28.84 21.09
N SER A 13 -8.90 -29.31 22.32
CA SER A 13 -8.63 -28.56 23.55
C SER A 13 -7.21 -27.99 23.62
N GLY A 14 -6.22 -28.71 23.09
CA GLY A 14 -4.84 -28.24 22.97
C GLY A 14 -4.63 -27.12 21.95
N ALA A 15 -5.32 -27.18 20.80
CA ALA A 15 -5.22 -26.16 19.74
C ALA A 15 -5.88 -24.83 20.17
N ILE A 16 -7.02 -24.90 20.85
CA ILE A 16 -7.68 -23.71 21.42
C ILE A 16 -6.85 -23.10 22.55
N GLY A 17 -6.29 -23.93 23.43
CA GLY A 17 -5.38 -23.47 24.49
C GLY A 17 -4.15 -22.76 23.92
N ALA A 18 -3.49 -23.34 22.92
CA ALA A 18 -2.33 -22.73 22.26
C ALA A 18 -2.67 -21.40 21.58
N ARG A 19 -3.81 -21.31 20.88
CA ARG A 19 -4.28 -20.06 20.27
C ARG A 19 -4.65 -19.01 21.31
N LEU A 20 -5.29 -19.41 22.41
CA LEU A 20 -5.64 -18.49 23.49
C LEU A 20 -4.39 -17.97 24.20
N SER A 21 -3.41 -18.83 24.47
CA SER A 21 -2.11 -18.42 25.02
C SER A 21 -1.35 -17.51 24.07
N ALA A 22 -1.34 -17.80 22.76
CA ALA A 22 -0.74 -16.93 21.75
C ALA A 22 -1.43 -15.57 21.68
N ASN A 23 -2.77 -15.54 21.65
CA ASN A 23 -3.54 -14.30 21.64
C ASN A 23 -3.34 -13.50 22.95
N ALA A 24 -3.31 -14.17 24.10
CA ALA A 24 -3.03 -13.53 25.39
C ALA A 24 -1.61 -12.96 25.44
N ALA A 25 -0.62 -13.66 24.88
CA ALA A 25 0.75 -13.17 24.77
C ALA A 25 0.84 -11.96 23.83
N SER A 26 0.18 -11.99 22.68
CA SER A 26 0.11 -10.85 21.75
C SER A 26 -0.55 -9.64 22.40
N VAL A 27 -1.67 -9.81 23.10
CA VAL A 27 -2.33 -8.71 23.82
C VAL A 27 -1.45 -8.18 24.94
N ARG A 28 -0.78 -9.05 25.71
CA ARG A 28 0.12 -8.63 26.78
C ARG A 28 1.34 -7.88 26.26
N GLY A 29 1.95 -8.31 25.16
CA GLY A 29 3.06 -7.61 24.54
C GLY A 29 2.64 -6.27 23.94
N LEU A 30 1.53 -6.26 23.18
CA LEU A 30 1.06 -5.05 22.53
C LEU A 30 0.49 -4.01 23.50
N VAL A 31 -0.18 -4.44 24.56
CA VAL A 31 -0.87 -3.54 25.49
C VAL A 31 -0.05 -3.35 26.76
N GLY A 32 0.41 -4.43 27.39
CA GLY A 32 1.13 -4.37 28.65
C GLY A 32 2.50 -3.70 28.51
N ASP A 33 3.28 -4.14 27.52
CA ASP A 33 4.64 -3.60 27.31
C ASP A 33 4.59 -2.17 26.75
N ALA A 34 3.70 -1.92 25.80
CA ALA A 34 3.51 -0.56 25.26
C ALA A 34 3.02 0.42 26.33
N LEU A 35 2.06 0.05 27.18
CA LEU A 35 1.60 0.90 28.27
C LEU A 35 2.70 1.13 29.31
N ALA A 36 3.47 0.09 29.65
CA ALA A 36 4.59 0.24 30.57
C ALA A 36 5.63 1.22 30.01
N GLN A 37 5.96 1.10 28.73
CA GLN A 37 6.89 2.02 28.06
C GLN A 37 6.36 3.46 28.05
N ILE A 38 5.08 3.67 27.71
CA ILE A 38 4.45 5.00 27.73
C ILE A 38 4.50 5.62 29.13
N VAL A 39 4.18 4.84 30.17
CA VAL A 39 4.21 5.33 31.56
C VAL A 39 5.63 5.64 32.01
N GLN A 40 6.61 4.82 31.62
CA GLN A 40 8.02 5.05 31.91
C GLN A 40 8.53 6.33 31.24
N ASP A 41 8.25 6.50 29.95
CA ASP A 41 8.63 7.67 29.18
C ASP A 41 7.98 8.95 29.74
N LEU A 42 6.70 8.89 30.09
CA LEU A 42 6.00 10.01 30.72
C LEU A 42 6.61 10.36 32.09
N SER A 43 6.90 9.34 32.91
CA SER A 43 7.55 9.53 34.21
C SER A 43 8.95 10.13 34.07
N SER A 44 9.70 9.70 33.06
CA SER A 44 11.03 10.25 32.75
C SER A 44 10.94 11.71 32.30
N ALA A 45 9.98 12.02 31.42
CA ALA A 45 9.73 13.38 30.95
C ALA A 45 9.34 14.33 32.09
N ILE A 46 8.45 13.89 32.99
CA ILE A 46 8.05 14.68 34.16
C ILE A 46 9.26 14.95 35.06
N ARG A 47 10.05 13.92 35.39
CA ARG A 47 11.26 14.09 36.20
C ARG A 47 12.27 15.05 35.53
N GLY A 48 12.50 14.91 34.23
CA GLY A 48 13.38 15.80 33.47
C GLY A 48 12.89 17.25 33.47
N LEU A 49 11.57 17.45 33.35
CA LEU A 49 10.95 18.78 33.40
C LEU A 49 11.13 19.42 34.77
N PHE A 50 10.89 18.68 35.86
CA PHE A 50 11.12 19.17 37.21
C PHE A 50 12.58 19.58 37.42
N ILE A 51 13.53 18.75 37.01
CA ILE A 51 14.97 19.05 37.13
C ILE A 51 15.31 20.32 36.32
N ALA A 52 14.81 20.45 35.08
CA ALA A 52 15.03 21.61 34.23
C ALA A 52 14.49 22.91 34.83
N PHE A 53 13.28 22.88 35.40
CA PHE A 53 12.68 24.03 36.08
C PHE A 53 13.46 24.43 37.33
N THR A 54 13.94 23.47 38.12
CA THR A 54 14.75 23.77 39.30
C THR A 54 16.12 24.36 38.97
N ALA A 55 16.73 23.99 37.85
CA ALA A 55 18.05 24.48 37.46
C ALA A 55 17.98 25.93 36.94
N CYS A 56 17.14 26.21 35.95
CA CYS A 56 16.97 27.54 35.36
C CYS A 56 15.59 27.66 34.71
N TRP A 57 14.65 28.30 35.40
CA TRP A 57 13.30 28.54 34.88
C TRP A 57 13.29 29.38 33.59
N GLN A 58 14.23 30.33 33.42
CA GLN A 58 14.35 31.18 32.24
C GLN A 58 14.71 30.41 30.96
N LEU A 59 15.66 29.47 31.03
CA LEU A 59 16.04 28.62 29.90
C LEU A 59 14.91 27.67 29.50
N THR A 60 14.18 27.16 30.49
CA THR A 60 13.05 26.24 30.27
C THR A 60 11.93 26.91 29.46
N PHE A 61 11.59 28.18 29.74
CA PHE A 61 10.60 28.93 28.96
C PHE A 61 11.02 29.17 27.51
N ILE A 62 12.30 29.45 27.26
CA ILE A 62 12.83 29.65 25.89
C ILE A 62 12.71 28.35 25.08
N ILE A 63 13.11 27.22 25.67
CA ILE A 63 13.01 25.91 25.02
C ILE A 63 11.55 25.55 24.78
N LEU A 64 10.66 25.80 25.76
CA LEU A 64 9.24 25.54 25.62
C LEU A 64 8.60 26.38 24.51
N ALA A 65 9.06 27.62 24.29
CA ALA A 65 8.62 28.45 23.16
C ALA A 65 9.21 28.00 21.81
N MET A 66 10.40 27.40 21.80
CA MET A 66 11.01 26.85 20.59
C MET A 66 10.32 25.57 20.10
N ILE A 67 9.77 24.74 20.99
CA ILE A 67 9.04 23.52 20.63
C ILE A 67 7.85 23.79 19.67
N PRO A 68 6.88 24.69 19.96
CA PRO A 68 5.78 24.97 19.05
C PRO A 68 6.24 25.63 17.76
N LEU A 69 7.26 26.50 17.80
CA LEU A 69 7.89 27.07 16.60
C LEU A 69 8.45 25.96 15.69
N ALA A 70 9.25 25.04 16.22
CA ALA A 70 9.79 23.91 15.47
C ALA A 70 8.67 22.98 14.95
N SER A 71 7.63 22.78 15.75
CA SER A 71 6.46 21.95 15.39
C SER A 71 5.69 22.55 14.22
N ILE A 72 5.47 23.87 14.21
CA ILE A 72 4.83 24.58 13.10
C ILE A 72 5.67 24.45 11.83
N ASN A 73 6.98 24.68 11.92
CA ASN A 73 7.88 24.52 10.78
C ASN A 73 7.84 23.09 10.20
N GLY A 74 7.91 22.08 11.07
CA GLY A 74 7.82 20.67 10.66
C GLY A 74 6.45 20.32 10.06
N TYR A 75 5.36 20.83 10.63
CA TYR A 75 4.01 20.61 10.10
C TYR A 75 3.82 21.26 8.73
N VAL A 76 4.31 22.48 8.55
CA VAL A 76 4.31 23.19 7.28
C VAL A 76 5.12 22.40 6.25
N GLN A 77 6.33 21.94 6.58
CA GLN A 77 7.15 21.12 5.69
C GLN A 77 6.46 19.81 5.30
N MET A 78 5.84 19.11 6.26
CA MET A 78 5.07 17.89 5.96
C MET A 78 3.85 18.17 5.08
N ARG A 79 3.16 19.29 5.30
CA ARG A 79 2.02 19.71 4.46
C ARG A 79 2.48 20.04 3.04
N PHE A 80 3.58 20.76 2.88
CA PHE A 80 4.18 21.05 1.58
C PHE A 80 4.64 19.76 0.87
N MET A 81 5.32 18.85 1.57
CA MET A 81 5.77 17.59 1.00
C MET A 81 4.60 16.70 0.56
N LYS A 82 3.55 16.61 1.39
CA LYS A 82 2.32 15.88 1.04
C LYS A 82 1.57 16.52 -0.12
N GLY A 83 1.50 17.84 -0.16
CA GLY A 83 0.92 18.59 -1.28
C GLY A 83 1.67 18.32 -2.58
N PHE A 84 2.99 18.50 -2.58
CA PHE A 84 3.83 18.21 -3.74
C PHE A 84 3.78 16.74 -4.17
N SER A 85 3.76 15.81 -3.21
CA SER A 85 3.62 14.38 -3.50
C SER A 85 2.25 14.03 -4.10
N ALA A 86 1.18 14.68 -3.65
CA ALA A 86 -0.16 14.49 -4.20
C ALA A 86 -0.26 15.05 -5.62
N ASP A 87 0.28 16.24 -5.85
CA ASP A 87 0.27 16.90 -7.16
C ASP A 87 1.15 16.13 -8.17
N ALA A 88 2.35 15.73 -7.74
CA ALA A 88 3.20 14.85 -8.54
C ALA A 88 2.49 13.54 -8.87
N LYS A 89 1.83 12.90 -7.89
CA LYS A 89 1.08 11.67 -8.12
C LYS A 89 -0.06 11.87 -9.12
N LEU A 90 -0.78 12.98 -9.07
CA LEU A 90 -1.84 13.31 -10.02
C LEU A 90 -1.28 13.45 -11.44
N MET A 91 -0.19 14.22 -11.60
CA MET A 91 0.48 14.39 -12.91
C MET A 91 1.03 13.07 -13.45
N TYR A 92 1.58 12.20 -12.58
CA TYR A 92 2.02 10.86 -12.97
C TYR A 92 0.83 9.97 -13.38
N GLU A 93 -0.31 10.07 -12.70
CA GLU A 93 -1.52 9.32 -13.01
C GLU A 93 -2.07 9.73 -14.38
N GLU A 94 -2.20 11.03 -14.65
CA GLU A 94 -2.61 11.55 -15.96
C GLU A 94 -1.66 11.12 -17.08
N ALA A 95 -0.35 11.26 -16.87
CA ALA A 95 0.65 10.81 -17.85
C ALA A 95 0.58 9.29 -18.08
N SER A 96 0.35 8.50 -17.03
CA SER A 96 0.20 7.05 -17.13
C SER A 96 -1.07 6.65 -17.89
N GLN A 97 -2.16 7.40 -17.71
CA GLN A 97 -3.41 7.18 -18.42
C GLN A 97 -3.24 7.45 -19.91
N VAL A 98 -2.62 8.58 -20.28
CA VAL A 98 -2.33 8.90 -21.69
C VAL A 98 -1.42 7.85 -22.33
N ALA A 99 -0.42 7.36 -21.59
CA ALA A 99 0.44 6.28 -22.09
C ALA A 99 -0.35 4.97 -22.30
N ASN A 100 -1.24 4.61 -21.38
CA ASN A 100 -2.09 3.42 -21.51
C ASN A 100 -3.02 3.52 -22.72
N ASP A 101 -3.69 4.66 -22.92
CA ASP A 101 -4.56 4.91 -24.06
C ASP A 101 -3.79 4.79 -25.39
N ALA A 102 -2.55 5.32 -25.46
CA ALA A 102 -1.72 5.22 -26.65
C ALA A 102 -1.32 3.77 -26.97
N VAL A 103 -0.98 2.98 -25.95
CA VAL A 103 -0.65 1.55 -26.10
C VAL A 103 -1.87 0.78 -26.61
N GLU A 104 -3.06 1.07 -26.11
CA GLU A 104 -4.29 0.40 -26.54
C GLU A 104 -4.57 0.64 -28.04
N VAL A 105 -4.43 1.89 -28.51
CA VAL A 105 -4.59 2.22 -29.93
C VAL A 105 -3.53 1.53 -30.79
N TYR A 106 -2.28 1.46 -30.34
CA TYR A 106 -1.21 0.77 -31.05
C TYR A 106 -1.50 -0.73 -31.22
N VAL A 107 -1.90 -1.40 -30.13
CA VAL A 107 -2.26 -2.83 -30.16
C VAL A 107 -3.42 -3.07 -31.12
N GLN A 108 -4.44 -2.21 -31.07
CA GLN A 108 -5.59 -2.31 -31.98
C GLN A 108 -5.17 -2.16 -33.45
N TYR A 109 -4.25 -1.23 -33.75
CA TYR A 109 -3.70 -1.06 -35.10
C TYR A 109 -2.96 -2.32 -35.57
N CYS A 110 -2.11 -2.90 -34.73
CA CYS A 110 -1.37 -4.13 -35.03
C CYS A 110 -2.32 -5.31 -35.30
N LEU A 111 -3.39 -5.46 -34.51
CA LEU A 111 -4.43 -6.48 -34.71
C LEU A 111 -5.14 -6.29 -36.05
N PHE A 112 -5.49 -5.05 -36.40
CA PHE A 112 -6.13 -4.75 -37.68
C PHE A 112 -5.20 -5.03 -38.88
N ALA A 113 -3.92 -4.69 -38.77
CA ALA A 113 -2.92 -5.00 -39.78
C ALA A 113 -2.73 -6.51 -39.97
N GLN A 114 -2.68 -7.27 -38.87
CA GLN A 114 -2.66 -8.74 -38.88
C GLN A 114 -3.90 -9.31 -39.58
N LYS A 115 -5.10 -8.84 -39.23
CA LYS A 115 -6.37 -9.27 -39.84
C LYS A 115 -6.40 -8.99 -41.35
N ARG A 116 -5.91 -7.83 -41.80
CA ARG A 116 -5.83 -7.49 -43.23
C ARG A 116 -4.89 -8.42 -44.00
N LYS A 117 -3.70 -8.72 -43.45
CA LYS A 117 -2.76 -9.67 -44.05
C LYS A 117 -3.40 -11.07 -44.16
N LEU A 118 -4.08 -11.51 -43.11
CA LEU A 118 -4.77 -12.81 -43.09
C LEU A 118 -5.87 -12.90 -44.15
N CYS A 119 -6.75 -11.91 -44.25
CA CYS A 119 -7.80 -11.88 -45.28
C CYS A 119 -7.21 -11.92 -46.70
N ASN A 120 -6.15 -11.16 -46.97
CA ASN A 120 -5.50 -11.16 -48.28
C ASN A 120 -4.93 -12.56 -48.63
N CYS A 121 -4.26 -13.23 -47.69
CA CYS A 121 -3.78 -14.60 -47.89
C CYS A 121 -4.92 -15.60 -48.14
N ILE A 122 -6.04 -15.48 -47.41
CA ILE A 122 -7.21 -16.33 -47.61
C ILE A 122 -7.80 -16.10 -49.00
N GLU A 123 -7.91 -14.85 -49.45
CA GLU A 123 -8.45 -14.52 -50.76
C GLU A 123 -7.57 -15.04 -51.90
N VAL A 124 -6.24 -14.89 -51.78
CA VAL A 124 -5.27 -15.47 -52.73
C VAL A 124 -5.41 -16.99 -52.80
N ASN A 125 -5.46 -17.67 -51.65
CA ASN A 125 -5.67 -19.12 -51.59
C ASN A 125 -7.01 -19.55 -52.19
N ALA A 126 -8.08 -18.78 -51.99
CA ALA A 126 -9.38 -19.03 -52.59
C ALA A 126 -9.37 -18.86 -54.12
N ARG A 127 -8.66 -17.84 -54.65
CA ARG A 127 -8.49 -17.65 -56.10
C ARG A 127 -7.68 -18.78 -56.74
N VAL A 128 -6.60 -19.23 -56.10
CA VAL A 128 -5.79 -20.38 -56.58
C VAL A 128 -6.65 -21.65 -56.62
N ARG A 129 -7.45 -21.91 -55.57
CA ARG A 129 -8.32 -23.10 -55.50
C ARG A 129 -9.46 -23.11 -56.53
N LYS A 130 -9.84 -21.95 -57.10
CA LYS A 130 -10.82 -21.87 -58.21
C LYS A 130 -10.23 -22.20 -59.59
N ARG A 131 -8.90 -22.24 -59.77
CA ARG A 131 -8.26 -22.51 -61.08
C ARG A 131 -8.10 -23.97 -61.55
N PRO A 132 -8.25 -25.05 -60.76
CA PRO A 132 -8.08 -26.42 -61.26
C PRO A 132 -9.26 -26.95 -62.10
N GLY A 133 -10.35 -26.17 -62.26
CA GLY A 133 -11.51 -26.55 -63.09
C GLY A 133 -11.51 -26.03 -64.53
N LEU A 134 -10.49 -25.25 -64.95
CA LEU A 134 -10.49 -24.58 -66.26
C LEU A 134 -9.32 -25.01 -67.19
N ASN A 135 -8.63 -26.09 -66.87
CA ASN A 135 -7.57 -26.66 -67.73
C ASN A 135 -7.72 -28.18 -67.87
N LYS A 136 -8.93 -28.60 -68.26
CA LYS A 136 -9.25 -29.94 -68.80
C LYS A 136 -10.31 -29.74 -69.89
N GLY A 137 -9.85 -29.39 -71.08
CA GLY A 137 -10.63 -29.24 -72.31
C GLY A 137 -9.67 -29.33 -73.48
#